data_AF-A0A7K3HHL2-F1
#
_entry.id   AF-A0A7K3HHL2-F1
#
_cell.length_a   1.000
_cell.length_b   1.000
_cell.length_c   1.000
_cell.angle_alpha   90.00
_cell.angle_beta   90.00
_cell.angle_gamma   90.00
#
_symmetry.space_group_name_H-M   'P 1'
#
loop_
_entity.id
_entity.type
_entity.pdbx_description
1 polymer ?
#
loop_
_entity_poly.entity_id
_entity_poly.type
_entity_poly.pdbx_seq_one_letter_code
_entity_poly.pdbx_strand_id
1 'polypeptide(L)' 'MRIAITGSSGLIGSALLRSLRAEGGHETVRLVRRPPRAPDEARWDPEGGSADA' A
#
# COMPACT_ATOMS: atom_id res chain seq x y z
N MET A 1 11.08 5.34 -6.20
CA MET A 1 11.39 4.76 -4.86
C MET A 1 10.33 3.71 -4.50
N ARG A 2 10.56 2.81 -3.52
CA ARG A 2 9.53 1.88 -3.03
C ARG A 2 8.79 2.50 -1.84
N ILE A 3 7.47 2.66 -1.94
CA ILE A 3 6.63 3.37 -0.98
C ILE A 3 5.55 2.43 -0.46
N ALA A 4 5.54 2.18 0.85
CA ALA A 4 4.49 1.41 1.52
C ALA A 4 3.39 2.33 2.06
N ILE A 5 2.12 1.99 1.81
CA ILE A 5 0.96 2.85 2.14
C ILE A 5 -0.08 2.03 2.92
N THR A 6 -0.33 2.42 4.17
CA THR A 6 -1.50 1.98 4.95
C THR A 6 -2.71 2.87 4.64
N GLY A 7 -3.93 2.37 4.87
CA GLY A 7 -5.15 3.17 4.63
C GLY A 7 -5.39 3.53 3.15
N SER A 8 -4.76 2.79 2.21
CA SER A 8 -4.76 3.06 0.77
C SER A 8 -6.15 2.99 0.10
N SER A 9 -7.14 2.38 0.75
CA SER A 9 -8.54 2.37 0.30
C SER A 9 -9.37 3.56 0.77
N GLY A 10 -8.84 4.41 1.66
CA GLY A 10 -9.53 5.59 2.19
C GLY A 10 -9.49 6.79 1.25
N LEU A 11 -10.19 7.87 1.62
CA LEU A 11 -10.27 9.11 0.84
C LEU A 11 -8.88 9.65 0.48
N ILE A 12 -8.02 9.81 1.49
CA ILE A 12 -6.66 10.34 1.31
C ILE A 12 -5.76 9.33 0.63
N GLY A 13 -5.78 8.07 1.09
CA GLY A 13 -4.90 7.01 0.56
C GLY A 13 -5.13 6.75 -0.94
N SER A 14 -6.38 6.77 -1.39
CA SER A 14 -6.70 6.59 -2.81
C SER A 14 -6.27 7.77 -3.68
N ALA A 15 -6.39 9.00 -3.18
CA ALA A 15 -5.92 10.20 -3.88
C ALA A 15 -4.37 10.22 -3.97
N LEU A 16 -3.68 9.90 -2.87
CA LEU A 16 -2.23 9.80 -2.84
C LEU A 16 -1.71 8.74 -3.82
N LEU A 17 -2.32 7.55 -3.85
CA LEU A 17 -1.93 6.49 -4.76
C LEU A 17 -2.06 6.92 -6.23
N ARG A 18 -3.15 7.63 -6.59
CA ARG A 18 -3.31 8.18 -7.94
C ARG A 18 -2.20 9.19 -8.27
N SER A 19 -1.86 10.09 -7.35
CA SER A 19 -0.80 11.08 -7.56
C SER A 19 0.57 10.42 -7.75
N LEU A 20 0.93 9.46 -6.89
CA LEU A 20 2.22 8.76 -6.98
C LEU A 20 2.36 7.96 -8.28
N ARG A 21 1.27 7.35 -8.75
CA ARG A 21 1.25 6.64 -10.03
C ARG A 21 1.35 7.60 -11.23
N ALA A 22 0.72 8.77 -11.15
CA ALA A 22 0.77 9.77 -12.20
C ALA A 22 2.14 10.44 -12.34
N GLU A 23 2.85 10.66 -11.23
CA GLU A 23 4.23 11.16 -11.24
C GLU A 23 5.19 10.17 -11.92
N GLY A 24 4.97 8.87 -11.70
CA GLY A 24 5.82 7.80 -12.22
C GLY A 24 7.12 7.63 -11.41
N GLY A 25 7.83 6.52 -11.64
CA GLY A 25 9.11 6.25 -10.97
C GLY A 25 9.01 5.74 -9.51
N HIS A 26 7.79 5.59 -8.98
CA HIS A 26 7.54 4.99 -7.66
C HIS A 26 6.92 3.60 -7.78
N GLU A 27 7.50 2.64 -7.05
CA GLU A 27 6.88 1.35 -6.79
C GLU A 27 6.02 1.49 -5.53
N THR A 28 4.72 1.27 -5.65
CA THR A 28 3.79 1.43 -4.52
C THR A 28 3.33 0.07 -4.01
N VAL A 29 3.41 -0.13 -2.69
CA VAL A 29 2.92 -1.32 -2.00
C VAL A 29 1.82 -0.91 -1.04
N ARG A 30 0.64 -1.52 -1.16
CA ARG A 30 -0.52 -1.25 -0.33
C ARG A 30 -0.57 -2.24 0.81
N LEU A 31 -0.35 -1.74 2.02
CA LEU A 31 -0.40 -2.54 3.24
C LEU A 31 -1.87 -2.77 3.65
N VAL A 32 -2.30 -4.03 3.64
CA VAL A 32 -3.70 -4.42 3.93
C VAL A 32 -3.76 -5.45 5.05
N ARG A 33 -4.76 -5.37 5.94
CA ARG A 33 -4.92 -6.33 7.05
C ARG A 33 -5.57 -7.66 6.63
N ARG A 34 -6.25 -7.66 5.48
CA ARG A 34 -6.89 -8.84 4.87
C ARG A 34 -5.89 -9.60 4.00
N PRO A 35 -6.21 -10.83 3.54
CA PRO A 35 -5.44 -11.47 2.48
C PRO A 35 -5.28 -10.55 1.26
N PRO A 36 -4.05 -10.42 0.70
CA PRO A 36 -3.80 -9.69 -0.53
C PRO A 36 -4.67 -10.23 -1.67
N ARG A 37 -5.17 -9.32 -2.52
CA ARG A 37 -6.01 -9.62 -3.69
C ARG A 37 -5.41 -9.08 -4.99
N ALA A 38 -4.31 -8.35 -4.89
CA ALA A 38 -3.62 -7.74 -6.01
C ALA A 38 -2.11 -7.84 -5.79
N PRO A 39 -1.31 -7.84 -6.86
CA PRO A 39 0.15 -7.98 -6.76
C PRO A 39 0.84 -6.78 -6.09
N ASP A 40 0.15 -5.64 -6.00
CA ASP A 40 0.63 -4.45 -5.30
C ASP A 40 0.15 -4.38 -3.83
N GLU A 41 -0.34 -5.49 -3.27
CA GLU A 41 -0.76 -5.59 -1.87
C GLU A 41 0.18 -6.52 -1.08
N ALA A 42 0.52 -6.10 0.14
CA ALA A 42 1.21 -6.92 1.13
C ALA A 42 0.37 -6.97 2.41
N ARG A 43 0.31 -8.13 3.07
CA ARG A 43 -0.41 -8.23 4.34
C ARG A 43 0.34 -7.46 5.42
N TRP A 44 -0.41 -6.78 6.26
CA TRP A 44 0.09 -6.02 7.41
C TRP A 44 -0.56 -6.54 8.68
N ASP A 45 0.27 -6.96 9.63
CA ASP A 45 -0.13 -7.32 10.98
C ASP A 45 0.39 -6.27 11.98
N PRO A 46 -0.47 -5.34 12.44
CA PRO A 46 -0.06 -4.29 13.37
C PRO A 46 0.27 -4.83 14.77
N GLU A 47 -0.40 -5.89 15.21
CA GLU A 47 -0.24 -6.44 16.56
C GLU A 47 1.06 -7.24 16.65
N GLY A 48 1.37 -8.01 15.59
CA GLY A 48 2.63 -8.74 15.45
C GLY A 48 3.80 -7.89 14.95
N GLY A 49 3.57 -6.63 14.57
CA GLY A 49 4.60 -5.71 14.07
C GLY A 49 5.24 -6.14 12.76
N SER A 50 4.52 -6.85 11.89
CA SER A 50 5.07 -7.43 10.66
C SER A 50 4.29 -7.03 9.40
N ALA A 51 4.99 -7.03 8.28
CA ALA A 51 4.44 -6.87 6.95
C ALA A 51 5.07 -7.91 6.02
N ASP A 52 4.27 -8.48 5.11
CA ASP A 52 4.79 -9.38 4.08
C ASP A 52 5.81 -8.63 3.20
N ALA A 53 6.88 -9.33 2.77
CA ALA A 53 7.99 -8.77 2.00
C ALA A 53 7.76 -8.75 0.48
#